data_AF-A0A0N0EAR0-F1
#
_entry.id   AF-A0A0N0EAR0-F1
#
_cell.length_a   1.000
_cell.length_b   1.000
_cell.length_c   1.000
_cell.angle_alpha   90.00
_cell.angle_beta   90.00
_cell.angle_gamma   90.00
#
_symmetry.space_group_name_H-M   'P 1'
#
loop_
_entity.id
_entity.type
_entity.pdbx_description
1 polymer ?
#
loop_
_entity_poly.entity_id
_entity_poly.type
_entity_poly.pdbx_seq_one_letter_code
_entity_poly.pdbx_strand_id
1 'polypeptide(L)' 'MLALKIELKRQQMIHYAIEYGFTAPQTVKCSQELDVLLNKQSQQQLQLLEKQNKYSFAQ' A
#
# COMPACT_ATOMS: atom_id res chain seq x y z
N MET A 1 -12.30 -2.74 2.82
CA MET A 1 -11.46 -1.62 3.30
C MET A 1 -10.08 -1.69 2.65
N LEU A 2 -9.43 -0.57 2.34
CA LEU A 2 -8.09 -0.54 1.70
C LEU A 2 -7.03 -1.24 2.56
N ALA A 3 -7.04 -1.02 3.88
CA ALA A 3 -6.15 -1.67 4.84
C ALA A 3 -6.23 -3.21 4.78
N LEU A 4 -7.44 -3.78 4.69
CA LEU A 4 -7.63 -5.23 4.55
C LEU A 4 -7.00 -5.75 3.25
N LYS A 5 -7.14 -5.01 2.13
CA LYS A 5 -6.53 -5.40 0.85
C LYS A 5 -5.00 -5.40 0.92
N ILE A 6 -4.42 -4.41 1.61
CA ILE A 6 -2.98 -4.32 1.85
C ILE A 6 -2.52 -5.54 2.65
N GLU A 7 -3.20 -5.87 3.75
CA GLU A 7 -2.81 -7.00 4.59
C GLU A 7 -2.91 -8.34 3.86
N LEU A 8 -3.99 -8.57 3.11
CA LEU A 8 -4.14 -9.79 2.30
C LEU A 8 -3.04 -9.91 1.24
N LYS A 9 -2.70 -8.82 0.56
CA LYS A 9 -1.64 -8.80 -0.45
C LYS A 9 -0.25 -8.97 0.18
N ARG A 10 -0.02 -8.42 1.39
CA ARG A 10 1.22 -8.63 2.17
C ARG A 10 1.41 -10.09 2.54
N GLN A 11 0.36 -10.75 3.02
CA GLN A 11 0.40 -12.19 3.33
C GLN A 11 0.68 -13.03 2.09
N GLN A 12 0.05 -12.71 0.96
CA GLN A 12 0.32 -13.37 -0.33
C GLN A 12 1.79 -13.21 -0.76
N MET A 13 2.35 -12.00 -0.65
CA MET A 13 3.75 -11.74 -1.02
C MET A 13 4.71 -12.54 -0.13
N ILE A 14 4.45 -12.61 1.18
CA ILE A 14 5.25 -13.40 2.13
C ILE A 14 5.17 -14.89 1.80
N HIS A 15 3.97 -15.38 1.50
CA HIS A 15 3.79 -16.76 1.07
C HIS A 15 4.61 -17.08 -0.18
N TYR A 16 4.58 -16.22 -1.20
CA TYR A 16 5.39 -16.40 -2.41
C TYR A 16 6.89 -16.27 -2.15
N ALA A 17 7.30 -15.40 -1.24
CA ALA A 17 8.71 -15.29 -0.85
C ALA A 17 9.23 -16.55 -0.15
N ILE A 18 8.40 -17.18 0.70
CA ILE A 18 8.74 -18.44 1.37
C ILE A 18 8.75 -19.60 0.38
N GLU A 19 7.78 -19.67 -0.54
CA GLU A 19 7.62 -20.78 -1.47
C GLU A 19 8.59 -20.73 -2.65
N TYR A 20 8.78 -19.53 -3.23
CA TYR A 20 9.51 -19.35 -4.49
C TYR A 20 10.77 -18.50 -4.36
N GLY A 21 10.96 -17.82 -3.23
CA GLY A 21 12.04 -16.85 -3.01
C GLY A 21 11.64 -15.41 -3.32
N PHE A 22 12.36 -14.46 -2.72
CA PHE A 22 12.08 -13.03 -2.85
C PHE A 22 12.28 -12.46 -4.25
N THR A 23 13.19 -13.05 -5.03
CA THR A 23 13.50 -12.61 -6.39
C THR A 23 12.69 -13.33 -7.46
N ALA A 24 11.82 -14.28 -7.08
CA ALA A 24 10.98 -14.99 -8.04
C ALA A 24 10.03 -14.00 -8.75
N PRO A 25 9.80 -14.15 -10.08
CA PRO A 25 8.97 -13.22 -10.84
C PRO A 25 7.58 -12.98 -10.23
N GLN A 26 6.96 -14.02 -9.66
CA GLN A 26 5.67 -13.93 -8.99
C GLN A 26 5.72 -13.17 -7.65
N THR A 27 6.79 -13.32 -6.88
CA THR A 27 7.01 -12.57 -5.63
C THR A 27 7.23 -11.10 -5.93
N VAL A 28 8.07 -10.79 -6.94
CA VAL A 28 8.33 -9.43 -7.40
C VAL A 28 7.06 -8.77 -7.96
N LYS A 29 6.27 -9.50 -8.75
CA LYS A 29 4.97 -9.00 -9.22
C LYS A 29 4.03 -8.72 -8.04
N CYS A 30 3.97 -9.63 -7.07
CA CYS A 30 3.13 -9.46 -5.88
C CYS A 30 3.58 -8.27 -5.02
N SER A 31 4.89 -8.00 -4.92
CA SER A 31 5.41 -6.82 -4.21
C SER A 31 5.05 -5.51 -4.92
N GLN A 32 5.13 -5.47 -6.26
CA GLN A 32 4.69 -4.31 -7.05
C GLN A 32 3.19 -4.03 -6.87
N GLU A 33 2.37 -5.08 -6.84
CA GLU A 33 0.94 -4.96 -6.56
C GLU A 33 0.66 -4.45 -5.14
N LEU A 34 1.47 -4.87 -4.16
CA LEU A 34 1.41 -4.35 -2.79
C LEU A 34 1.78 -2.86 -2.74
N ASP A 35 2.84 -2.46 -3.42
CA ASP A 35 3.30 -1.07 -3.50
C ASP A 35 2.22 -0.14 -4.07
N VAL A 36 1.48 -0.59 -5.08
CA VAL A 36 0.34 0.18 -5.61
C VAL A 36 -0.74 0.43 -4.54
N LEU A 37 -1.00 -0.55 -3.67
CA LEU A 37 -1.97 -0.38 -2.59
C LEU A 37 -1.46 0.56 -1.49
N LEU A 38 -0.18 0.44 -1.13
CA LEU A 38 0.47 1.33 -0.16
C LEU A 38 0.50 2.78 -0.65
N ASN A 39 0.82 3.00 -1.93
CA ASN A 39 0.82 4.31 -2.56
C ASN A 39 -0.58 4.96 -2.52
N LYS A 40 -1.64 4.17 -2.75
CA LYS A 40 -3.02 4.67 -2.61
C LYS A 40 -3.32 5.11 -1.17
N GLN A 41 -2.88 4.36 -0.17
CA GLN A 41 -3.05 4.74 1.23
C GLN A 41 -2.29 6.03 1.57
N SER A 42 -1.05 6.14 1.12
CA SER A 42 -0.22 7.34 1.31
C SER A 42 -0.87 8.58 0.67
N GLN A 43 -1.36 8.46 -0.58
CA GLN A 43 -2.09 9.54 -1.25
C GLN A 43 -3.35 9.96 -0.49
N GLN A 44 -4.11 9.01 0.05
CA GLN A 44 -5.29 9.34 0.88
C GLN A 44 -4.91 10.10 2.15
N GLN A 45 -3.80 9.74 2.80
CA GLN A 45 -3.30 10.46 3.97
C GLN A 45 -2.87 11.88 3.63
N LEU A 46 -2.11 12.06 2.53
CA LEU A 46 -1.69 13.39 2.07
C LEU A 46 -2.88 14.29 1.78
N GLN A 47 -3.91 13.78 1.09
CA GLN A 47 -5.13 14.54 0.81
C GLN A 47 -5.88 14.97 2.08
N LEU A 48 -5.85 14.15 3.14
CA LEU A 48 -6.46 14.52 4.43
C LEU A 48 -5.68 15.65 5.11
N LEU A 49 -4.34 15.58 5.09
CA LEU A 49 -3.47 16.62 5.64
C LEU A 49 -3.63 17.95 4.89
N GLU A 50 -3.71 17.91 3.55
CA GLU A 50 -3.96 19.10 2.73
C GLU A 50 -5.31 19.75 3.04
N LYS A 51 -6.37 18.93 3.23
CA LYS A 51 -7.68 19.44 3.66
C LYS A 51 -7.59 20.11 5.03
N GLN A 52 -6.94 19.46 6.00
CA GLN A 52 -6.77 20.03 7.35
C GLN A 52 -6.02 21.37 7.33
N ASN A 53 -4.93 21.48 6.55
CA ASN A 53 -4.22 22.74 6.38
C ASN A 53 -5.10 23.82 5.75
N LYS A 54 -5.86 23.53 4.69
CA LYS A 54 -6.77 24.52 4.08
C LYS A 54 -7.83 25.06 5.04
N TYR A 55 -8.38 24.23 5.94
CA TYR A 55 -9.34 24.70 6.95
C TYR A 55 -8.69 25.57 8.03
N SER A 56 -7.41 25.35 8.34
CA SER A 56 -6.68 26.14 9.36
C SER A 56 -6.32 27.56 8.89
N PHE A 57 -6.27 27.83 7.58
CA PHE A 57 -5.99 29.16 7.01
C PHE A 57 -7.26 29.92 6.56
N ALA A 58 -8.43 29.29 6.68
CA ALA A 58 -9.73 29.88 6.30
C ALA A 58 -10.54 30.40 7.50
N GLN A 59 -9.95 30.44 8.70
CA GLN A 59 -10.48 31.01 9.94
C GLN A 59 -9.65 32.22 10.34
#